data_AF-A0A0N4XHE0-F1
#
_entry.id   AF-A0A0N4XHE0-F1
#
_cell.length_a   1.000
_cell.length_b   1.000
_cell.length_c   1.000
_cell.angle_alpha   90.00
_cell.angle_beta   90.00
_cell.angle_gamma   90.00
#
_symmetry.space_group_name_H-M   'P 1'
#
loop_
_entity.id
_entity.type
_entity.pdbx_description
1 polymer ?
#
loop_
_entity_poly.entity_id
_entity_poly.type
_entity_poly.pdbx_seq_one_letter_code
_entity_poly.pdbx_strand_id
1 'polypeptide(L)'
;GDLIVGHEYQFRVLAHNVVGCSEPSEASPPVTIKSGVGDAKYVEAERFGAVQLLMDEMVRESPPLPERDDSPPPLHRGKGNGNLQWRDPSLKEVIDYLDNPDQEKQLNASGYLQHLTFSDNLIKDETREYGGIPKLIHLLKSDMPVIQKNACACLKNLCFGKENDRNKVNLLVQRPMHFNE
;
A
#
# COMPACT_ATOMS: atom_id res chain seq x y z
N GLY A 1 -30.43 19.29 -12.55
CA GLY A 1 -30.15 20.50 -11.74
C GLY A 1 -29.42 21.40 -12.69
N ASP A 2 -30.18 22.16 -13.44
CA ASP A 2 -29.72 22.58 -14.77
C ASP A 2 -29.04 23.93 -14.66
N LEU A 3 -27.92 24.08 -15.36
CA LEU A 3 -27.14 25.31 -15.33
C LEU A 3 -27.81 26.36 -16.24
N ILE A 4 -28.02 27.56 -15.69
CA ILE A 4 -28.71 28.64 -16.38
C ILE A 4 -27.71 29.39 -17.26
N VAL A 5 -28.05 29.54 -18.54
CA VAL A 5 -27.25 30.32 -19.49
C VAL A 5 -27.12 31.78 -19.02
N GLY A 6 -25.93 32.34 -19.19
CA GLY A 6 -25.56 33.69 -18.78
C GLY A 6 -25.18 33.81 -17.30
N HIS A 7 -25.32 32.75 -16.50
CA HIS A 7 -24.94 32.76 -15.10
C HIS A 7 -23.52 32.23 -14.90
N GLU A 8 -22.87 32.75 -13.86
CA GLU A 8 -21.54 32.36 -13.44
C GLU A 8 -21.62 31.31 -12.33
N TYR A 9 -20.88 30.21 -12.50
CA TYR A 9 -20.85 29.10 -11.56
C TYR A 9 -19.41 28.75 -11.20
N GLN A 10 -19.24 28.27 -9.97
CA GLN A 10 -18.02 27.62 -9.52
C GLN A 10 -18.34 26.17 -9.16
N PHE A 11 -17.44 25.26 -9.50
CA PHE A 11 -17.64 23.83 -9.30
C PHE A 11 -16.71 23.31 -8.21
N ARG A 12 -17.18 22.34 -7.44
CA ARG A 12 -16.39 21.59 -6.45
C ARG A 12 -16.54 20.11 -6.74
N VAL A 13 -15.47 19.36 -6.54
CA VAL A 13 -15.44 17.91 -6.74
C VAL A 13 -15.43 17.23 -5.38
N LEU A 14 -16.21 16.17 -5.25
CA LEU A 14 -16.26 15.30 -4.07
C LEU A 14 -16.25 13.84 -4.51
N ALA A 15 -15.53 13.01 -3.77
CA ALA A 15 -15.50 11.57 -3.98
C ALA A 15 -16.56 10.91 -3.10
N HIS A 16 -17.32 9.96 -3.64
CA HIS A 16 -18.30 9.19 -2.87
C HIS A 16 -17.96 7.71 -2.93
N ASN A 17 -17.98 7.04 -1.78
CA ASN A 17 -17.90 5.59 -1.68
C ASN A 17 -18.88 5.07 -0.62
N VAL A 18 -18.84 3.77 -0.36
CA VAL A 18 -19.71 3.09 0.61
C VAL A 18 -19.59 3.60 2.06
N VAL A 19 -18.50 4.33 2.39
CA VAL A 19 -18.26 4.94 3.70
C VAL A 19 -18.80 6.38 3.76
N GLY A 20 -18.97 7.04 2.62
CA GLY A 20 -19.57 8.38 2.53
C GLY A 20 -18.93 9.27 1.46
N CYS A 21 -19.21 10.57 1.56
CA CYS A 21 -18.59 11.60 0.73
C CYS A 21 -17.31 12.15 1.37
N SER A 22 -16.29 12.45 0.57
CA SER A 22 -15.12 13.20 1.00
C SER A 22 -15.47 14.67 1.27
N GLU A 23 -14.54 15.38 1.91
CA GLU A 23 -14.56 16.85 1.89
C GLU A 23 -14.53 17.34 0.43
N PRO A 24 -15.31 18.39 0.08
CA PRO A 24 -15.27 18.99 -1.26
C PRO A 24 -13.90 19.62 -1.55
N SER A 25 -13.53 19.63 -2.82
CA SER A 25 -12.36 20.39 -3.28
C SER A 25 -12.53 21.89 -3.06
N GLU A 26 -11.44 22.63 -3.25
CA GLU A 26 -11.51 24.07 -3.48
C GLU A 26 -12.40 24.37 -4.70
N ALA A 27 -13.06 25.53 -4.67
CA ALA A 27 -13.92 25.97 -5.76
C ALA A 27 -13.08 26.22 -7.01
N SER A 28 -13.58 25.79 -8.17
CA SER A 28 -12.99 26.14 -9.44
C SER A 28 -13.01 27.65 -9.66
N PRO A 29 -12.18 28.17 -10.58
CA PRO A 29 -12.41 29.49 -11.14
C PRO A 29 -13.84 29.62 -11.68
N PRO A 30 -14.44 30.81 -11.61
CA PRO A 30 -15.80 31.04 -12.09
C PRO A 30 -15.92 30.80 -13.60
N VAL A 31 -16.99 30.10 -13.99
CA VAL A 31 -17.31 29.77 -15.37
C VAL A 31 -18.69 30.33 -15.71
N THR A 32 -18.74 31.20 -16.73
CA THR A 32 -20.02 31.68 -17.28
C THR A 32 -20.57 30.70 -18.31
N ILE A 33 -21.80 30.24 -18.10
CA ILE A 33 -22.46 29.29 -18.99
C ILE A 33 -22.94 30.03 -20.23
N LYS A 34 -22.37 29.69 -21.39
CA LYS A 34 -22.77 30.28 -22.68
C LYS A 34 -23.73 29.33 -23.39
N SER A 35 -24.76 29.85 -24.05
CA SER A 35 -25.58 29.06 -24.97
C SER A 35 -24.72 28.68 -26.18
N GLY A 36 -24.33 27.41 -26.27
CA GLY A 36 -23.50 26.91 -27.36
C GLY A 36 -24.09 25.64 -27.95
N VAL A 37 -24.69 25.74 -29.14
CA VAL A 37 -24.72 24.64 -30.12
C VAL A 37 -23.33 24.66 -30.76
N GLY A 38 -22.37 23.97 -30.15
CA GLY A 38 -20.99 23.99 -30.63
C GLY A 38 -20.11 23.09 -29.78
N ASP A 39 -19.40 22.20 -30.45
CA ASP A 39 -18.62 21.09 -29.92
C ASP A 39 -17.86 21.44 -28.64
N ALA A 40 -18.04 20.60 -27.61
CA ALA A 40 -17.29 20.65 -26.36
C ALA A 40 -15.78 20.63 -26.65
N LYS A 41 -15.13 21.78 -26.57
CA LYS A 41 -13.68 21.88 -26.76
C LYS A 41 -12.99 21.46 -25.47
N TYR A 42 -12.46 20.24 -25.48
CA TYR A 42 -11.51 19.74 -24.48
C TYR A 42 -10.22 20.57 -24.56
N VAL A 43 -9.76 21.10 -23.41
CA VAL A 43 -8.61 22.03 -23.33
C VAL A 43 -7.25 21.29 -23.34
N GLU A 44 -7.22 19.96 -23.52
CA GLU A 44 -5.98 19.16 -23.43
C GLU A 44 -5.47 18.58 -24.78
N ALA A 45 -6.02 19.01 -25.91
CA ALA A 45 -5.72 18.40 -27.22
C ALA A 45 -4.30 18.67 -27.77
N GLU A 46 -3.57 19.67 -27.28
CA GLU A 46 -2.33 20.12 -27.94
C GLU A 46 -1.11 19.21 -27.69
N ARG A 47 -1.15 18.29 -26.70
CA ARG A 47 0.01 17.43 -26.37
C ARG A 47 -0.07 16.01 -26.94
N PHE A 48 -1.26 15.51 -27.24
CA PHE A 48 -1.45 14.11 -27.68
C PHE A 48 -2.28 13.93 -28.95
N GLY A 49 -2.69 15.01 -29.62
CA GLY A 49 -3.51 14.95 -30.83
C GLY A 49 -4.97 14.61 -30.52
N ALA A 50 -5.90 15.31 -31.16
CA ALA A 50 -7.33 15.03 -31.01
C ALA A 50 -7.70 13.80 -31.84
N VAL A 51 -8.11 12.71 -31.20
CA VAL A 51 -8.87 11.67 -31.88
C VAL A 51 -10.27 12.21 -32.10
N GLN A 52 -10.64 12.41 -33.37
CA GLN A 52 -11.97 12.86 -33.75
C GLN A 52 -12.95 11.70 -33.51
N LEU A 53 -13.60 11.70 -32.34
CA LEU A 53 -14.65 10.73 -32.03
C LEU A 53 -15.86 11.06 -32.90
N LEU A 54 -16.13 10.25 -33.91
CA LEU A 54 -17.37 10.31 -34.69
C LEU A 54 -18.54 10.08 -33.74
N MET A 55 -19.54 10.96 -33.76
CA MET A 55 -20.72 10.90 -32.89
C MET A 55 -21.47 9.55 -32.96
N ASP A 56 -21.39 8.86 -34.10
CA ASP A 56 -21.95 7.50 -34.29
C ASP A 56 -21.22 6.41 -33.47
N GLU A 57 -19.99 6.68 -33.01
CA GLU A 57 -19.23 5.77 -32.15
C GLU A 57 -19.55 5.96 -30.66
N MET A 58 -20.11 7.11 -30.28
CA MET A 58 -20.54 7.42 -28.91
C MET A 58 -21.87 6.75 -28.50
N VAL A 59 -22.64 6.24 -29.48
CA VAL A 59 -23.90 5.51 -29.25
C VAL A 59 -23.71 4.00 -29.44
N ARG A 60 -22.47 3.55 -29.63
CA ARG A 60 -22.18 2.12 -29.48
C ARG A 60 -22.31 1.84 -27.98
N GLU A 61 -23.47 1.30 -27.60
CA GLU A 61 -23.64 0.54 -26.37
C GLU A 61 -22.30 -0.14 -26.09
N SER A 62 -21.71 0.18 -24.95
CA SER A 62 -20.43 -0.43 -24.56
C SER A 62 -20.59 -1.91 -24.82
N PRO A 63 -19.65 -2.56 -25.55
CA PRO A 63 -19.71 -3.99 -25.73
C PRO A 63 -20.02 -4.58 -24.37
N PRO A 64 -21.03 -5.47 -24.25
CA PRO A 64 -21.40 -6.01 -22.95
C PRO A 64 -20.11 -6.39 -22.28
N LEU A 65 -19.86 -5.80 -21.09
CA LEU A 65 -18.61 -6.03 -20.37
C LEU A 65 -18.38 -7.52 -20.45
N PRO A 66 -17.24 -7.98 -21.02
CA PRO A 66 -17.00 -9.41 -21.10
C PRO A 66 -17.29 -9.94 -19.70
N GLU A 67 -18.14 -10.97 -19.59
CA GLU A 67 -18.52 -11.52 -18.26
C GLU A 67 -17.29 -11.95 -17.44
N ARG A 68 -16.13 -12.00 -18.10
CA ARG A 68 -14.81 -12.03 -17.50
C ARG A 68 -14.42 -10.66 -16.98
N ASP A 69 -14.58 -10.51 -15.67
CA ASP A 69 -13.96 -9.50 -14.84
C ASP A 69 -12.47 -9.29 -15.21
N ASP A 70 -12.17 -8.22 -15.96
CA ASP A 70 -10.82 -7.75 -16.28
C ASP A 70 -10.20 -6.90 -15.15
N SER A 71 -10.90 -6.76 -14.01
CA SER A 71 -10.25 -6.28 -12.79
C SER A 71 -9.11 -7.24 -12.46
N PRO A 72 -7.94 -6.77 -11.98
CA PRO A 72 -6.97 -7.68 -11.40
C PRO A 72 -7.71 -8.53 -10.37
N PRO A 73 -7.63 -9.88 -10.45
CA PRO A 73 -8.45 -10.74 -9.63
C PRO A 73 -8.25 -10.34 -8.16
N PRO A 74 -9.32 -10.25 -7.34
CA PRO A 74 -9.13 -10.06 -5.90
C PRO A 74 -8.16 -11.14 -5.46
N LEU A 75 -7.04 -10.77 -4.82
CA LEU A 75 -5.88 -11.61 -4.46
C LEU A 75 -6.26 -13.01 -3.92
N HIS A 76 -6.74 -13.86 -4.82
CA HIS A 76 -7.07 -15.26 -4.68
C HIS A 76 -6.16 -15.96 -5.66
N ARG A 77 -4.87 -15.84 -5.41
CA ARG A 77 -4.36 -16.82 -4.48
C ARG A 77 -4.42 -18.28 -4.96
N GLY A 78 -4.55 -18.56 -6.25
CA GLY A 78 -4.18 -19.86 -6.83
C GLY A 78 -5.12 -20.44 -7.88
N LYS A 79 -4.60 -20.58 -9.10
CA LYS A 79 -4.49 -21.85 -9.85
C LYS A 79 -3.62 -21.64 -11.09
N GLY A 80 -2.31 -21.74 -10.90
CA GLY A 80 -1.33 -21.88 -11.98
C GLY A 80 -0.61 -23.21 -11.82
N ASN A 81 -0.58 -24.02 -12.89
CA ASN A 81 0.11 -25.31 -12.95
C ASN A 81 1.65 -25.12 -12.94
N GLY A 82 2.17 -24.74 -11.79
CA GLY A 82 3.60 -24.65 -11.51
C GLY A 82 3.83 -23.91 -10.21
N ASN A 83 3.80 -24.64 -9.08
CA ASN A 83 4.38 -24.40 -7.74
C ASN A 83 4.57 -22.98 -7.12
N LEU A 84 4.19 -21.89 -7.76
CA LEU A 84 4.21 -20.53 -7.20
C LEU A 84 2.77 -20.11 -6.93
N GLN A 85 2.21 -20.71 -5.88
CA GLN A 85 1.07 -20.10 -5.22
C GLN A 85 1.60 -18.87 -4.51
N TRP A 86 1.44 -17.70 -5.14
CA TRP A 86 1.54 -16.43 -4.43
C TRP A 86 0.72 -16.65 -3.15
N ARG A 87 1.25 -16.69 -1.92
CA ARG A 87 0.43 -16.61 -0.69
C ARG A 87 0.92 -15.50 0.24
N ASP A 88 0.00 -14.84 0.98
CA ASP A 88 0.42 -13.88 2.02
C ASP A 88 1.05 -14.72 3.11
N PRO A 89 2.36 -14.58 3.34
CA PRO A 89 3.00 -15.37 4.36
C PRO A 89 2.38 -15.02 5.70
N SER A 90 2.09 -16.03 6.50
CA SER A 90 1.77 -15.83 7.91
C SER A 90 2.94 -15.16 8.62
N LEU A 91 2.67 -14.50 9.76
CA LEU A 91 3.73 -13.86 10.55
C LEU A 91 4.87 -14.83 10.87
N LYS A 92 4.53 -16.09 11.21
CA LYS A 92 5.54 -17.12 11.47
C LYS A 92 6.41 -17.41 10.25
N GLU A 93 5.83 -17.52 9.05
CA GLU A 93 6.58 -17.72 7.81
C GLU A 93 7.53 -16.54 7.52
N VAL A 94 7.07 -15.30 7.76
CA VAL A 94 7.92 -14.10 7.63
C VAL A 94 9.11 -14.15 8.59
N ILE A 95 8.88 -14.56 9.84
CA ILE A 95 9.95 -14.69 10.84
C ILE A 95 10.93 -15.80 10.45
N ASP A 96 10.44 -16.90 9.90
CA ASP A 96 11.30 -17.99 9.39
C ASP A 96 12.14 -17.52 8.19
N TYR A 97 11.64 -16.62 7.35
CA TYR A 97 12.39 -16.03 6.24
C TYR A 97 13.53 -15.09 6.66
N LEU A 98 13.56 -14.62 7.91
CA LEU A 98 14.68 -13.81 8.40
C LEU A 98 16.02 -14.57 8.43
N ASP A 99 15.99 -15.89 8.54
CA ASP A 99 17.20 -16.75 8.51
C ASP A 99 17.41 -17.41 7.14
N ASN A 100 16.66 -17.01 6.11
CA ASN A 100 16.79 -17.62 4.79
C ASN A 100 18.17 -17.28 4.18
N PRO A 101 18.89 -18.22 3.55
CA PRO A 101 20.16 -17.91 2.87
C PRO A 101 19.99 -16.92 1.70
N ASP A 102 18.78 -16.82 1.14
CA ASP A 102 18.45 -15.87 0.09
C ASP A 102 18.31 -14.45 0.68
N GLN A 103 19.28 -13.59 0.34
CA GLN A 103 19.32 -12.20 0.80
C GLN A 103 18.10 -11.40 0.36
N GLU A 104 17.49 -11.69 -0.79
CA GLU A 104 16.29 -10.99 -1.24
C GLU A 104 15.09 -11.35 -0.36
N LYS A 105 14.95 -12.62 0.02
CA LYS A 105 13.92 -13.07 0.96
C LYS A 105 14.12 -12.46 2.34
N GLN A 106 15.35 -12.41 2.86
CA GLN A 106 15.64 -11.73 4.12
C GLN A 106 15.30 -10.24 4.07
N LEU A 107 15.67 -9.55 2.99
CA LEU A 107 15.38 -8.13 2.81
C LEU A 107 13.88 -7.86 2.79
N ASN A 108 13.14 -8.62 1.98
CA ASN A 108 11.68 -8.50 1.89
C ASN A 108 11.00 -8.84 3.22
N ALA A 109 11.42 -9.92 3.88
CA ALA A 109 10.87 -10.33 5.18
C ALA A 109 11.14 -9.30 6.28
N SER A 110 12.37 -8.79 6.38
CA SER A 110 12.74 -7.79 7.39
C SER A 110 11.99 -6.47 7.20
N GLY A 111 11.84 -6.01 5.95
CA GLY A 111 11.05 -4.80 5.64
C GLY A 111 9.57 -5.00 5.93
N TYR A 112 9.00 -6.14 5.54
CA TYR A 112 7.61 -6.44 5.82
C TYR A 112 7.32 -6.52 7.33
N LEU A 113 8.17 -7.21 8.10
CA LEU A 113 8.03 -7.32 9.56
C LEU A 113 8.15 -5.94 10.24
N GLN A 114 8.98 -5.03 9.73
CA GLN A 114 9.09 -3.67 10.24
C GLN A 114 7.75 -2.93 10.15
N HIS A 115 7.05 -3.08 9.04
CA HIS A 115 5.73 -2.47 8.85
C HIS A 115 4.70 -3.08 9.81
N LEU A 116 4.67 -4.40 9.94
CA LEU A 116 3.72 -5.07 10.84
C LEU A 116 3.93 -4.66 12.31
N THR A 117 5.18 -4.48 12.73
CA THR A 117 5.53 -4.15 14.13
C THR A 117 5.31 -2.68 14.51
N PHE A 118 4.96 -1.79 13.57
CA PHE A 118 4.89 -0.35 13.83
C PHE A 118 3.82 0.05 14.85
N SER A 119 2.59 -0.46 14.71
CA SER A 119 1.45 -0.03 15.53
C SER A 119 0.71 -1.16 16.24
N ASP A 120 1.02 -2.42 15.94
CA ASP A 120 0.26 -3.55 16.48
C ASP A 120 1.05 -4.27 17.57
N ASN A 121 0.55 -4.19 18.81
CA ASN A 121 1.19 -4.87 19.94
C ASN A 121 1.00 -6.39 19.92
N LEU A 122 -0.09 -6.90 19.34
CA LEU A 122 -0.28 -8.34 19.18
C LEU A 122 0.81 -8.90 18.27
N ILE A 123 1.08 -8.24 17.15
CA ILE A 123 2.19 -8.62 16.26
C ILE A 123 3.54 -8.55 16.98
N LYS A 124 3.78 -7.52 17.80
CA LYS A 124 5.04 -7.43 18.57
C LYS A 124 5.20 -8.60 19.54
N ASP A 125 4.13 -8.95 20.25
CA ASP A 125 4.11 -10.10 21.16
C ASP A 125 4.30 -11.42 20.41
N GLU A 126 3.55 -11.67 19.34
CA GLU A 126 3.71 -12.88 18.52
C GLU A 126 5.11 -12.98 17.90
N THR A 127 5.69 -11.85 17.47
CA THR A 127 7.07 -11.81 16.98
C THR A 127 8.07 -12.26 18.04
N ARG A 128 7.85 -11.91 19.32
CA ARG A 128 8.64 -12.45 20.43
C ARG A 128 8.40 -13.95 20.59
N GLU A 129 7.15 -14.38 20.65
CA GLU A 129 6.78 -15.78 20.90
C GLU A 129 7.32 -16.73 19.82
N TYR A 130 7.34 -16.29 18.55
CA TYR A 130 7.94 -17.04 17.44
C TYR A 130 9.47 -16.96 17.37
N GLY A 131 10.14 -16.36 18.37
CA GLY A 131 11.60 -16.27 18.40
C GLY A 131 12.18 -15.31 17.38
N GLY A 132 11.43 -14.29 16.96
CA GLY A 132 11.90 -13.27 16.01
C GLY A 132 12.99 -12.36 16.57
N ILE A 133 13.01 -12.11 17.88
CA ILE A 133 14.00 -11.21 18.51
C ILE A 133 15.45 -11.71 18.31
N PRO A 134 15.81 -12.98 18.63
CA PRO A 134 17.15 -13.52 18.33
C PRO A 134 17.55 -13.39 16.85
N LYS A 135 16.63 -13.70 15.93
CA LYS A 135 16.87 -13.63 14.48
C LYS A 135 17.16 -12.19 14.03
N LEU A 136 16.37 -11.23 14.51
CA LEU A 136 16.59 -9.81 14.25
C LEU A 136 17.93 -9.32 14.80
N ILE A 137 18.37 -9.82 15.97
CA ILE A 137 19.70 -9.51 16.51
C ILE A 137 20.81 -10.11 15.64
N HIS A 138 20.64 -11.33 15.14
CA HIS A 138 21.58 -11.94 14.20
C HIS A 138 21.71 -11.11 12.91
N LEU A 139 20.59 -10.63 12.37
CA LEU A 139 20.56 -9.78 11.17
C LEU A 139 21.28 -8.44 11.31
N LEU A 140 21.51 -7.94 12.54
CA LEU A 140 22.35 -6.75 12.76
C LEU A 140 23.80 -6.96 12.31
N LYS A 141 24.24 -8.21 12.15
CA LYS A 141 25.58 -8.58 11.65
C LYS A 141 25.60 -8.88 10.15
N SER A 142 24.48 -8.73 9.44
CA SER A 142 24.40 -8.97 7.99
C SER A 142 25.32 -8.02 7.22
N ASP A 143 25.92 -8.46 6.12
CA ASP A 143 26.75 -7.61 5.26
C ASP A 143 25.92 -6.60 4.43
N MET A 144 24.58 -6.69 4.48
CA MET A 144 23.68 -5.77 3.79
C MET A 144 23.19 -4.65 4.74
N PRO A 145 23.56 -3.38 4.51
CA PRO A 145 23.14 -2.27 5.36
C PRO A 145 21.62 -2.07 5.42
N VAL A 146 20.91 -2.40 4.34
CA VAL A 146 19.44 -2.28 4.28
C VAL A 146 18.78 -3.28 5.25
N ILE A 147 19.27 -4.52 5.29
CA ILE A 147 18.78 -5.55 6.22
C ILE A 147 19.06 -5.13 7.66
N GLN A 148 20.28 -4.64 7.94
CA GLN A 148 20.62 -4.13 9.27
C GLN A 148 19.69 -3.00 9.73
N LYS A 149 19.40 -2.04 8.83
CA LYS A 149 18.50 -0.91 9.11
C LYS A 149 17.09 -1.40 9.41
N ASN A 150 16.56 -2.32 8.61
CA ASN A 150 15.23 -2.89 8.83
C ASN A 150 15.17 -3.64 10.16
N ALA A 151 16.17 -4.48 10.45
CA ALA A 151 16.25 -5.24 11.69
C ALA A 151 16.32 -4.33 12.93
N CYS A 152 17.16 -3.29 12.89
CA CYS A 152 17.26 -2.29 13.96
C CYS A 152 15.91 -1.58 14.18
N ALA A 153 15.23 -1.20 13.10
CA ALA A 153 13.93 -0.56 13.21
C ALA A 153 12.84 -1.49 13.75
N CYS A 154 12.84 -2.77 13.37
CA CYS A 154 11.98 -3.79 13.99
C CYS A 154 12.21 -3.85 15.50
N LEU A 155 13.47 -3.99 15.94
CA LEU A 155 13.81 -4.07 17.37
C LEU A 155 13.37 -2.81 18.14
N LYS A 156 13.51 -1.63 17.53
CA LYS A 156 12.99 -0.37 18.07
C LYS A 156 11.47 -0.43 18.25
N ASN A 157 10.75 -0.88 17.22
CA ASN A 157 9.29 -0.98 17.23
C ASN A 157 8.80 -1.99 18.28
N LEU A 158 9.45 -3.16 18.39
CA LEU A 158 9.13 -4.20 19.37
C LEU A 158 9.22 -3.69 20.82
N CYS A 159 10.14 -2.76 21.09
CA CYS A 159 10.33 -2.16 22.41
C CYS A 159 9.47 -0.90 22.65
N PHE A 160 8.81 -0.38 21.62
CA PHE A 160 8.04 0.86 21.71
C PHE A 160 6.67 0.60 22.33
N GLY A 161 6.35 1.31 23.42
CA GLY A 161 5.13 1.14 24.22
C GLY A 161 5.44 0.80 25.68
N LYS A 162 4.51 1.10 26.58
CA LYS A 162 4.60 0.74 28.02
C LYS A 162 4.24 -0.74 28.23
N GLU A 163 3.34 -1.26 27.43
CA GLU A 163 2.88 -2.64 27.38
C GLU A 163 3.96 -3.64 26.94
N ASN A 164 5.03 -3.17 26.29
CA ASN A 164 6.07 -4.01 25.70
C ASN A 164 7.29 -4.25 26.62
N ASP A 165 7.13 -4.12 27.94
CA ASP A 165 8.22 -4.32 28.91
C ASP A 165 8.84 -5.71 28.82
N ARG A 166 8.04 -6.74 28.49
CA ARG A 166 8.53 -8.10 28.23
C ARG A 166 9.47 -8.16 27.02
N ASN A 167 9.17 -7.43 25.95
CA ASN A 167 10.04 -7.37 24.76
C ASN A 167 11.36 -6.69 25.10
N LYS A 168 11.31 -5.62 25.92
CA LYS A 168 12.53 -4.94 26.41
C LYS A 168 13.41 -5.89 27.21
N VAL A 169 12.83 -6.62 28.18
CA VAL A 169 13.56 -7.62 28.98
C VAL A 169 14.13 -8.71 28.10
N ASN A 170 13.36 -9.24 27.15
CA ASN A 170 13.83 -10.28 26.24
C ASN A 170 15.03 -9.79 25.41
N LEU A 171 14.95 -8.58 24.85
CA LEU A 171 16.06 -8.00 24.09
C LEU A 171 17.32 -7.80 24.95
N LEU A 172 17.15 -7.42 26.23
CA LEU A 172 18.27 -7.26 27.16
C LEU A 172 18.96 -8.59 27.50
N VAL A 173 18.20 -9.67 27.70
CA VAL A 173 18.81 -10.99 27.99
C VAL A 173 19.50 -11.62 26.79
N GLN A 174 19.21 -11.15 25.57
CA GLN A 174 19.92 -11.57 24.35
C GLN A 174 21.28 -10.88 24.18
N ARG A 175 21.61 -9.86 25.00
CA ARG A 175 22.98 -9.32 25.00
C ARG A 175 23.90 -10.38 25.62
N PRO A 176 24.93 -10.86 24.90
CA PRO A 176 25.98 -11.60 25.57
C PRO A 176 26.62 -10.68 26.60
N MET A 177 26.85 -11.21 27.80
CA MET A 177 27.66 -10.62 28.86
C MET A 177 29.11 -10.44 28.38
N HIS A 178 29.34 -9.51 27.47
CA HIS A 178 30.68 -9.03 27.11
C HIS A 178 30.82 -7.59 27.59
N PHE A 179 30.76 -7.42 28.91
CA PHE A 179 31.68 -6.52 29.58
C PHE A 179 32.83 -7.40 30.07
N ASN A 180 33.98 -7.31 29.42
CA ASN A 180 35.27 -7.52 30.05
C ASN A 180 36.31 -6.76 29.23
N GLU A 181 36.87 -5.76 29.92
CA GLU A 181 38.20 -5.13 29.85
C GLU A 181 38.95 -5.12 28.50
#